data_AF-A0A3D0M7X9-F1
#
_entry.id   AF-A0A3D0M7X9-F1
#
_cell.length_a   1.000
_cell.length_b   1.000
_cell.length_c   1.000
_cell.angle_alpha   90.00
_cell.angle_beta   90.00
_cell.angle_gamma   90.00
#
_symmetry.space_group_name_H-M   'P 1'
#
loop_
_entity.id
_entity.type
_entity.pdbx_description
1 polymer ?
#
loop_
_entity_poly.entity_id
_entity_poly.type
_entity_poly.pdbx_seq_one_letter_code
_entity_poly.pdbx_strand_id
1 'polypeptide(L)'
;VHRIDKDTSGLLVVCKSDRAHLALSERLKTHDIERVYHAVVHGVMKEQEGTIDAPIGRMDRERKKMMVRADGRKAVTHYKVLRQYPNFAYLEVRLETGRTHQIRVHMQYIGHPVLGDPVYGPAKESTVEGKKLAGMDFWPGQILHAKVLGFVHPVTGEWMHFDSELPDYFKKVLETIDI
;
A
#
# COMPACT_ATOMS: atom_id res chain seq x y z
N VAL A 1 -12.82 -5.08 11.51
CA VAL A 1 -11.48 -5.72 11.47
C VAL A 1 -10.51 -4.92 10.60
N HIS A 2 -10.45 -5.08 9.27
CA HIS A 2 -9.50 -4.36 8.41
C HIS A 2 -10.20 -3.79 7.16
N ARG A 3 -9.58 -2.81 6.50
CA ARG A 3 -10.02 -2.20 5.22
C ARG A 3 -8.84 -2.03 4.26
N ILE A 4 -9.11 -2.10 2.96
CA ILE A 4 -8.25 -1.58 1.90
C ILE A 4 -8.91 -0.35 1.25
N ASP A 5 -8.14 0.48 0.57
CA ASP A 5 -8.69 1.62 -0.17
C ASP A 5 -9.44 1.14 -1.42
N LYS A 6 -10.38 1.95 -1.92
CA LYS A 6 -11.30 1.58 -3.02
C LYS A 6 -10.59 0.97 -4.23
N ASP A 7 -9.51 1.60 -4.68
CA ASP A 7 -8.79 1.18 -5.88
C ASP A 7 -7.51 0.39 -5.55
N THR A 8 -7.42 -0.14 -4.31
CA THR A 8 -6.39 -1.09 -3.90
C THR A 8 -6.96 -2.51 -4.01
N SER A 9 -6.25 -3.39 -4.70
CA SER A 9 -6.66 -4.78 -4.87
C SER A 9 -6.05 -5.70 -3.81
N GLY A 10 -6.44 -6.97 -3.78
CA GLY A 10 -5.81 -8.01 -2.97
C GLY A 10 -6.65 -8.47 -1.78
N LEU A 11 -5.96 -9.05 -0.80
CA LEU A 11 -6.57 -9.78 0.31
C LEU A 11 -7.36 -8.89 1.28
N LEU A 12 -8.53 -9.36 1.70
CA LEU A 12 -9.37 -8.78 2.73
C LEU A 12 -9.87 -9.87 3.67
N VAL A 13 -9.83 -9.62 4.99
CA VAL A 13 -10.40 -10.54 5.98
C VAL A 13 -11.73 -10.01 6.50
N VAL A 14 -12.75 -10.86 6.45
CA VAL A 14 -14.11 -10.57 6.92
C VAL A 14 -14.48 -11.58 8.02
N CYS A 15 -14.93 -11.08 9.16
CA CYS A 15 -15.35 -11.91 10.27
C CYS A 15 -16.80 -12.36 10.10
N LYS A 16 -17.06 -13.64 10.34
CA LYS A 16 -18.40 -14.24 10.31
C LYS A 16 -19.05 -14.38 11.70
N SER A 17 -18.36 -13.94 12.76
CA SER A 17 -18.86 -13.96 14.13
C SER A 17 -18.25 -12.85 14.97
N ASP A 18 -18.95 -12.44 16.03
CA ASP A 18 -18.49 -11.38 16.95
C ASP A 18 -17.23 -11.79 17.71
N ARG A 19 -17.15 -13.07 18.11
CA ARG A 19 -15.95 -13.63 18.74
C ARG A 19 -14.72 -13.46 17.85
N ALA A 20 -14.84 -13.77 16.56
CA ALA A 20 -13.75 -13.58 15.61
C ALA A 20 -13.43 -12.10 15.41
N HIS A 21 -14.46 -11.25 15.33
CA HIS A 21 -14.31 -9.80 15.18
C HIS A 21 -13.52 -9.18 16.34
N LEU A 22 -13.87 -9.50 17.59
CA LEU A 22 -13.21 -8.99 18.79
C LEU A 22 -11.75 -9.44 18.85
N ALA A 23 -11.49 -10.74 18.68
CA ALA A 23 -10.14 -11.29 18.74
C ALA A 23 -9.20 -10.72 17.66
N LEU A 24 -9.66 -10.64 16.40
CA LEU A 24 -8.85 -10.05 15.33
C LEU A 24 -8.68 -8.53 15.48
N SER A 25 -9.68 -7.84 16.03
CA SER A 25 -9.56 -6.40 16.30
C SER A 25 -8.49 -6.11 17.35
N GLU A 26 -8.34 -6.97 18.36
CA GLU A 26 -7.30 -6.82 19.36
C GLU A 26 -5.90 -7.04 18.77
N ARG A 27 -5.70 -8.11 17.98
CA ARG A 27 -4.43 -8.37 17.29
C ARG A 27 -4.01 -7.24 16.36
N LEU A 28 -4.97 -6.60 15.69
CA LEU A 28 -4.70 -5.42 14.87
C LEU A 28 -4.23 -4.21 15.68
N LYS A 29 -4.68 -4.06 16.93
CA LYS A 29 -4.19 -3.00 17.82
C LYS A 29 -2.77 -3.29 18.31
N THR A 30 -2.46 -4.56 18.58
CA THR A 30 -1.13 -4.99 19.05
C THR A 30 -0.14 -5.22 17.91
N HIS A 31 -0.49 -4.89 16.67
CA HIS A 31 0.37 -5.05 15.48
C HIS A 31 0.79 -6.51 15.19
N ASP A 32 0.00 -7.47 15.65
CA ASP A 32 0.24 -8.92 15.54
C ASP A 32 -0.47 -9.52 14.32
N ILE A 33 -0.38 -8.84 13.17
CA ILE A 33 -0.92 -9.29 11.88
C ILE A 33 0.10 -8.92 10.80
N GLU A 34 0.52 -9.91 10.04
CA GLU A 34 1.34 -9.74 8.84
C GLU A 34 0.48 -9.15 7.72
N ARG A 35 0.91 -8.01 7.18
CA ARG A 35 0.30 -7.38 6.01
C ARG A 35 1.39 -6.92 5.07
N VAL A 36 1.46 -7.57 3.91
CA VAL A 36 2.43 -7.23 2.87
C VAL A 36 1.69 -6.77 1.63
N TYR A 37 2.12 -5.64 1.11
CA TYR A 37 1.61 -5.02 -0.10
C TYR A 37 2.69 -4.98 -1.15
N HIS A 38 2.26 -5.03 -2.40
CA HIS A 38 3.09 -4.79 -3.56
C HIS A 38 2.69 -3.45 -4.17
N ALA A 39 3.66 -2.62 -4.49
CA ALA A 39 3.43 -1.27 -5.00
C ALA A 39 4.40 -0.92 -6.13
N VAL A 40 3.95 -0.12 -7.09
CA VAL A 40 4.84 0.59 -8.01
C VAL A 40 4.86 2.06 -7.62
N VAL A 41 6.05 2.64 -7.46
CA VAL A 41 6.25 4.03 -7.06
C VAL A 41 7.05 4.80 -8.10
N HIS A 42 6.90 6.12 -8.09
CA HIS A 42 7.68 7.03 -8.93
C HIS A 42 9.13 7.18 -8.47
N GLY A 43 10.03 7.35 -9.43
CA GLY A 43 11.43 7.70 -9.23
C GLY A 43 12.34 6.51 -8.95
N VAL A 44 13.59 6.84 -8.64
CA VAL A 44 14.64 5.87 -8.32
C VAL A 44 14.87 5.84 -6.81
N MET A 45 14.67 4.67 -6.21
CA MET A 45 14.91 4.48 -4.77
C MET A 45 16.42 4.36 -4.55
N LYS A 46 16.98 5.26 -3.75
CA LYS A 46 18.43 5.22 -3.43
C LYS A 46 18.77 4.02 -2.54
N GLU A 47 17.92 3.78 -1.54
CA GLU A 47 18.05 2.66 -0.61
C GLU A 47 17.21 1.48 -1.10
N GLN A 48 17.76 0.27 -0.98
CA GLN A 48 17.04 -0.96 -1.38
C GLN A 48 16.01 -1.40 -0.35
N GLU A 49 16.10 -0.92 0.88
CA GLU A 49 15.12 -1.15 1.93
C GLU A 49 15.12 0.02 2.90
N GLY A 50 14.02 0.21 3.62
CA GLY A 50 13.93 1.30 4.58
C GLY A 50 12.67 1.25 5.43
N THR A 51 12.64 2.12 6.43
CA THR A 51 11.50 2.29 7.34
C THR A 51 11.08 3.75 7.37
N ILE A 52 9.79 3.98 7.20
CA ILE A 52 9.15 5.29 7.32
C ILE A 52 8.35 5.27 8.61
N ASP A 53 8.90 5.85 9.67
CA ASP A 53 8.21 6.11 10.93
C ASP A 53 7.84 7.60 10.98
N ALA A 54 6.64 7.90 10.51
CA ALA A 54 6.17 9.27 10.34
C ALA A 54 4.67 9.34 10.68
N PRO A 55 4.25 10.02 11.75
CA PRO A 55 2.85 10.04 12.17
C PRO A 55 1.92 10.64 11.10
N ILE A 56 0.72 10.06 10.96
CA ILE A 56 -0.26 10.46 9.95
C ILE A 56 -1.51 11.04 10.62
N GLY A 57 -1.95 12.19 10.13
CA GLY A 57 -3.21 12.83 10.52
C GLY A 57 -4.00 13.34 9.31
N ARG A 58 -5.22 13.82 9.55
CA ARG A 58 -6.04 14.45 8.51
C ARG A 58 -5.47 15.81 8.15
N MET A 59 -5.49 16.18 6.88
CA MET A 59 -5.14 17.54 6.45
C MET A 59 -6.23 18.54 6.86
N ASP A 60 -5.83 19.73 7.32
CA ASP A 60 -6.78 20.72 7.88
C ASP A 60 -7.70 21.32 6.81
N ARG A 61 -7.12 21.76 5.69
CA ARG A 61 -7.85 22.44 4.59
C ARG A 61 -8.60 21.48 3.67
N GLU A 62 -8.12 20.24 3.55
CA GLU A 62 -8.74 19.18 2.74
C GLU A 62 -8.98 17.93 3.59
N ARG A 63 -10.08 17.92 4.34
CA ARG A 63 -10.38 16.87 5.35
C ARG A 63 -10.52 15.45 4.79
N LYS A 64 -10.62 15.29 3.46
CA LYS A 64 -10.62 13.99 2.75
C LYS A 64 -9.20 13.45 2.53
N LYS A 65 -8.16 14.29 2.65
CA LYS A 65 -6.75 13.91 2.52
C LYS A 65 -6.12 13.68 3.89
N MET A 66 -5.20 12.74 3.91
CA MET A 66 -4.28 12.45 5.00
C MET A 66 -2.90 13.05 4.68
N MET A 67 -2.11 13.40 5.70
CA MET A 67 -0.73 13.87 5.54
C MET A 67 0.13 13.44 6.72
N VAL A 68 1.45 13.46 6.53
CA VAL A 68 2.40 13.37 7.64
C VAL A 68 2.35 14.65 8.46
N ARG A 69 2.19 14.53 9.78
CA ARG A 69 2.16 15.66 10.73
C ARG A 69 2.46 15.18 12.14
N ALA A 70 3.15 16.01 12.92
CA ALA A 70 3.67 15.65 14.23
C ALA A 70 2.58 15.30 15.27
N ASP A 71 1.41 15.91 15.17
CA ASP A 71 0.22 15.63 15.99
C ASP A 71 -0.62 14.45 15.47
N GLY A 72 -0.12 13.74 14.43
CA GLY A 72 -0.75 12.58 13.85
C GLY A 72 -0.68 11.34 14.73
N ARG A 73 -1.35 10.26 14.28
CA ARG A 73 -1.24 8.94 14.90
C ARG A 73 0.02 8.23 14.41
N LYS A 74 0.71 7.51 15.30
CA LYS A 74 1.87 6.66 14.95
C LYS A 74 1.55 5.83 13.71
N ALA A 75 2.44 5.92 12.73
CA ALA A 75 2.35 5.18 11.48
C ALA A 75 3.75 4.72 11.06
N VAL A 76 3.93 3.42 10.87
CA VAL A 76 5.21 2.79 10.51
C VAL A 76 5.00 1.87 9.31
N THR A 77 5.79 2.12 8.27
CA THR A 77 5.80 1.37 7.01
C THR A 77 7.23 0.95 6.71
N HIS A 78 7.45 -0.34 6.45
CA HIS A 78 8.72 -0.84 5.95
C HIS A 78 8.58 -1.11 4.46
N TYR A 79 9.63 -0.87 3.68
CA TYR A 79 9.65 -1.19 2.27
C TYR A 79 10.95 -1.90 1.89
N LYS A 80 10.86 -2.69 0.83
CA LYS A 80 11.99 -3.31 0.13
C LYS A 80 11.79 -3.18 -1.37
N VAL A 81 12.80 -2.72 -2.07
CA VAL A 81 12.84 -2.67 -3.53
C VAL A 81 12.97 -4.08 -4.06
N LEU A 82 11.95 -4.55 -4.77
CA LEU A 82 11.97 -5.83 -5.47
C LEU A 82 12.64 -5.69 -6.84
N ARG A 83 12.41 -4.55 -7.50
CA ARG A 83 13.04 -4.21 -8.78
C ARG A 83 13.08 -2.70 -8.98
N GLN A 84 14.21 -2.22 -9.50
CA GLN A 84 14.40 -0.82 -9.88
C GLN A 84 14.29 -0.67 -11.41
N TYR A 85 13.56 0.35 -11.86
CA TYR A 85 13.42 0.77 -13.26
C TYR A 85 13.97 2.20 -13.44
N PRO A 86 14.13 2.72 -14.68
CA PRO A 86 14.70 4.06 -14.89
C PRO A 86 13.92 5.18 -14.20
N ASN A 87 12.58 5.11 -14.17
CA ASN A 87 11.70 6.16 -13.63
C ASN A 87 10.76 5.66 -12.53
N PHE A 88 10.85 4.40 -12.14
CA PHE A 88 9.93 3.75 -11.21
C PHE A 88 10.65 2.71 -10.36
N ALA A 89 10.06 2.33 -9.24
CA ALA A 89 10.49 1.17 -8.46
C ALA A 89 9.30 0.29 -8.12
N TYR A 90 9.51 -1.03 -8.14
CA TYR A 90 8.56 -2.01 -7.68
C TYR A 90 8.97 -2.49 -6.29
N LEU A 91 8.05 -2.37 -5.34
CA LEU A 91 8.31 -2.53 -3.92
C LEU A 91 7.44 -3.62 -3.30
N GLU A 92 8.03 -4.34 -2.35
CA GLU A 92 7.33 -4.98 -1.24
C GLU A 92 7.20 -3.96 -0.10
N VAL A 93 6.03 -3.85 0.49
CA VAL A 93 5.73 -2.90 1.57
C VAL A 93 5.05 -3.63 2.72
N ARG A 94 5.66 -3.60 3.90
CA ARG A 94 5.13 -4.24 5.11
C ARG A 94 4.57 -3.21 6.08
N LEU A 95 3.36 -3.47 6.58
CA LEU A 95 2.65 -2.57 7.48
C LEU A 95 2.71 -3.04 8.94
N GLU A 96 3.52 -2.38 9.77
CA GLU A 96 3.42 -2.48 11.23
C GLU A 96 2.10 -1.87 11.68
N THR A 97 1.78 -0.64 11.24
CA THR A 97 0.51 0.04 11.53
C THR A 97 -0.43 0.07 10.32
N GLY A 98 -1.73 0.33 10.54
CA GLY A 98 -2.73 0.41 9.46
C GLY A 98 -3.55 1.69 9.47
N ARG A 99 -2.94 2.84 9.15
CA ARG A 99 -3.64 4.14 9.05
C ARG A 99 -4.25 4.34 7.66
N THR A 100 -5.27 5.20 7.59
CA THR A 100 -5.92 5.56 6.32
C THR A 100 -4.88 6.10 5.33
N HIS A 101 -4.85 5.54 4.12
CA HIS A 101 -3.92 5.90 3.04
C HIS A 101 -2.43 5.78 3.43
N GLN A 102 -2.07 4.98 4.45
CA GLN A 102 -0.74 5.02 5.04
C GLN A 102 0.40 4.85 4.02
N ILE A 103 0.37 3.79 3.21
CA ILE A 103 1.39 3.54 2.18
C ILE A 103 1.47 4.72 1.22
N ARG A 104 0.32 5.16 0.71
CA ARG A 104 0.20 6.24 -0.27
C ARG A 104 0.80 7.56 0.25
N VAL A 105 0.47 7.94 1.48
CA VAL A 105 0.98 9.14 2.15
C VAL A 105 2.47 9.03 2.46
N HIS A 106 2.92 7.90 3.00
CA HIS A 106 4.33 7.70 3.34
C HIS A 106 5.22 7.70 2.09
N MET A 107 4.81 7.00 1.04
CA MET A 107 5.51 6.96 -0.24
C MET A 107 5.59 8.37 -0.86
N GLN A 108 4.49 9.14 -0.83
CA GLN A 108 4.50 10.54 -1.24
C GLN A 108 5.39 11.42 -0.35
N TYR A 109 5.40 11.20 0.96
CA TYR A 109 6.20 11.95 1.93
C TYR A 109 7.70 11.81 1.68
N ILE A 110 8.18 10.63 1.28
CA ILE A 110 9.58 10.40 0.93
C ILE A 110 9.90 10.75 -0.54
N GLY A 111 8.97 11.35 -1.27
CA GLY A 111 9.18 11.80 -2.66
C GLY A 111 8.96 10.73 -3.73
N HIS A 112 8.44 9.56 -3.36
CA HIS A 112 8.21 8.42 -4.24
C HIS A 112 6.73 8.02 -4.25
N PRO A 113 5.80 8.89 -4.70
CA PRO A 113 4.37 8.58 -4.63
C PRO A 113 4.01 7.32 -5.43
N VAL A 114 2.94 6.65 -5.01
CA VAL A 114 2.42 5.46 -5.69
C VAL A 114 1.97 5.82 -7.10
N LEU A 115 2.40 5.03 -8.08
CA LEU A 115 2.04 5.19 -9.48
C LEU A 115 0.52 5.08 -9.63
N GLY A 116 -0.09 6.04 -10.33
CA GLY A 116 -1.52 6.07 -10.60
C GLY A 116 -2.40 6.54 -9.44
N ASP A 117 -1.79 6.97 -8.34
CA ASP A 117 -2.54 7.53 -7.21
C ASP A 117 -3.19 8.88 -7.59
N PRO A 118 -4.53 8.99 -7.64
CA PRO A 118 -5.20 10.21 -8.07
C PRO A 118 -5.19 11.32 -7.02
N VAL A 119 -4.75 11.04 -5.78
CA VAL A 119 -4.79 11.97 -4.65
C VAL A 119 -3.39 12.46 -4.29
N TYR A 120 -2.42 11.55 -4.28
CA TYR A 120 -1.05 11.80 -3.82
C TYR A 120 0.00 11.71 -4.94
N GLY A 121 -0.41 11.26 -6.13
CA GLY A 121 0.45 11.21 -7.30
C GLY A 121 0.76 12.59 -7.87
N PRO A 122 1.73 12.67 -8.81
CA PRO A 122 2.06 13.91 -9.51
C PRO A 122 0.84 14.44 -10.29
N ALA A 123 0.71 15.77 -10.37
CA ALA A 123 -0.36 16.43 -11.12
C ALA A 123 -0.25 16.23 -12.64
N LYS A 124 0.97 16.01 -13.15
CA LYS A 124 1.20 15.63 -14.54
C LYS A 124 1.12 14.11 -14.65
N GLU A 125 0.41 13.64 -15.66
CA GLU A 125 0.27 12.22 -15.96
C GLU A 125 1.63 11.56 -16.18
N SER A 126 1.76 10.34 -15.67
CA SER A 126 2.94 9.52 -15.85
C SER A 126 3.05 9.08 -17.30
N THR A 127 4.23 9.26 -17.89
CA THR A 127 4.52 8.79 -19.24
C THR A 127 5.66 7.78 -19.24
N VAL A 128 5.57 6.80 -20.14
CA VAL A 128 6.66 5.88 -20.49
C VAL A 128 6.86 6.00 -21.99
N GLU A 129 8.08 6.33 -22.41
CA GLU A 129 8.42 6.57 -23.83
C GLU A 129 7.46 7.55 -24.55
N GLY A 130 7.01 8.58 -23.85
CA GLY A 130 6.06 9.56 -24.40
C GLY A 130 4.61 9.09 -24.48
N LYS A 131 4.30 7.84 -24.13
CA LYS A 131 2.92 7.34 -23.98
C LYS A 131 2.43 7.55 -22.56
N LYS A 132 1.22 8.05 -22.41
CA LYS A 132 0.56 8.21 -21.11
C LYS A 132 0.20 6.83 -20.57
N LEU A 133 0.58 6.57 -19.31
CA LEU A 133 0.13 5.38 -18.58
C LEU A 133 -1.34 5.51 -18.14
N ALA A 134 -1.73 6.74 -17.78
CA ALA A 134 -3.13 7.07 -17.50
C ALA A 134 -3.94 7.03 -18.81
N GLY A 135 -5.09 6.34 -18.77
CA GLY A 135 -5.97 6.16 -19.94
C GLY A 135 -5.74 4.88 -20.74
N MET A 136 -4.77 4.03 -20.34
CA MET A 136 -4.73 2.64 -20.82
C MET A 136 -5.93 1.88 -20.25
N ASP A 137 -6.57 1.03 -21.06
CA ASP A 137 -7.81 0.31 -20.71
C ASP A 137 -7.72 -0.50 -19.40
N PHE A 138 -6.50 -0.85 -18.98
CA PHE A 138 -6.25 -1.62 -17.77
C PHE A 138 -5.98 -0.78 -16.52
N TRP A 139 -5.92 0.55 -16.59
CA TRP A 139 -5.47 1.38 -15.47
C TRP A 139 -6.56 1.59 -14.41
N PRO A 140 -6.45 1.03 -13.18
CA PRO A 140 -7.54 1.11 -12.21
C PRO A 140 -7.39 2.25 -11.18
N GLY A 141 -6.25 2.97 -11.18
CA GLY A 141 -5.90 3.94 -10.14
C GLY A 141 -4.53 3.61 -9.55
N GLN A 142 -4.41 3.64 -8.21
CA GLN A 142 -3.14 3.36 -7.54
C GLN A 142 -2.66 1.92 -7.80
N ILE A 143 -1.43 1.78 -8.26
CA ILE A 143 -0.76 0.48 -8.45
C ILE A 143 -0.28 -0.03 -7.09
N LEU A 144 -1.24 -0.49 -6.30
CA LEU A 144 -1.09 -1.00 -4.93
C LEU A 144 -1.96 -2.24 -4.74
N HIS A 145 -1.36 -3.31 -4.21
CA HIS A 145 -2.00 -4.62 -4.08
C HIS A 145 -1.67 -5.26 -2.73
N ALA A 146 -2.67 -5.66 -1.94
CA ALA A 146 -2.52 -6.39 -0.69
C ALA A 146 -2.17 -7.87 -0.99
N LYS A 147 -0.87 -8.15 -1.13
CA LYS A 147 -0.32 -9.43 -1.61
C LYS A 147 -0.47 -10.54 -0.58
N VAL A 148 -0.10 -10.27 0.67
CA VAL A 148 -0.04 -11.27 1.76
C VAL A 148 -0.79 -10.77 2.98
N LEU A 149 -1.52 -11.70 3.61
CA LEU A 149 -2.15 -11.52 4.91
C LEU A 149 -1.89 -12.74 5.79
N GLY A 150 -1.27 -12.52 6.94
CA GLY A 150 -0.98 -13.58 7.92
C GLY A 150 -1.48 -13.21 9.31
N PHE A 151 -2.14 -14.13 10.00
CA PHE A 151 -2.64 -13.94 11.36
C PHE A 151 -2.92 -15.26 12.06
N VAL A 152 -2.93 -15.22 13.39
CA VAL A 152 -3.41 -16.34 14.20
C VAL A 152 -4.94 -16.41 14.13
N HIS A 153 -5.48 -17.56 13.69
CA HIS A 153 -6.91 -17.77 13.57
C HIS A 153 -7.62 -17.55 14.93
N PRO A 154 -8.67 -16.70 15.00
CA PRO A 154 -9.24 -16.24 16.27
C PRO A 154 -9.96 -17.33 17.08
N VAL A 155 -10.22 -18.49 16.49
CA VAL A 155 -10.92 -19.60 17.16
C VAL A 155 -9.99 -20.79 17.40
N THR A 156 -9.23 -21.22 16.39
CA THR A 156 -8.36 -22.41 16.50
C THR A 156 -6.98 -22.07 17.08
N GLY A 157 -6.54 -20.81 17.03
CA GLY A 157 -5.22 -20.42 17.49
C GLY A 157 -4.08 -20.82 16.54
N GLU A 158 -4.39 -21.38 15.38
CA GLU A 158 -3.40 -21.77 14.37
C GLU A 158 -2.94 -20.55 13.57
N TRP A 159 -1.66 -20.53 13.20
CA TRP A 159 -1.16 -19.53 12.26
C TRP A 159 -1.74 -19.77 10.87
N MET A 160 -2.33 -18.74 10.27
CA MET A 160 -2.83 -18.75 8.90
C MET A 160 -2.02 -17.76 8.07
N HIS A 161 -1.72 -18.16 6.83
CA HIS A 161 -1.03 -17.34 5.86
C HIS A 161 -1.75 -17.44 4.51
N PHE A 162 -2.05 -16.29 3.93
CA PHE A 162 -2.72 -16.17 2.65
C PHE A 162 -1.89 -15.31 1.72
N ASP A 163 -1.80 -15.74 0.47
CA ASP A 163 -1.13 -15.05 -0.62
C ASP A 163 -2.12 -14.93 -1.79
N SER A 164 -2.12 -13.79 -2.48
CA SER A 164 -2.91 -13.58 -3.69
C SER A 164 -2.02 -13.24 -4.89
N GLU A 165 -2.37 -13.70 -6.08
CA GLU A 165 -1.62 -13.32 -7.28
C GLU A 165 -1.79 -11.84 -7.62
N LEU A 166 -0.77 -11.27 -8.26
CA LEU A 166 -0.90 -9.93 -8.83
C LEU A 166 -1.99 -9.93 -9.92
N PRO A 167 -2.89 -8.95 -9.92
CA PRO A 167 -3.90 -8.83 -10.96
C PRO A 167 -3.26 -8.47 -12.31
N ASP A 168 -3.91 -8.84 -13.41
CA ASP A 168 -3.36 -8.68 -14.76
C ASP A 168 -2.97 -7.24 -15.10
N TYR A 169 -3.75 -6.25 -14.63
CA TYR A 169 -3.39 -4.85 -14.85
C TYR A 169 -2.05 -4.49 -14.20
N PHE A 170 -1.72 -5.06 -13.04
CA PHE A 170 -0.49 -4.79 -12.32
C PHE A 170 0.68 -5.41 -13.09
N LYS A 171 0.52 -6.66 -13.55
CA LYS A 171 1.51 -7.36 -14.40
C LYS A 171 1.80 -6.56 -15.68
N LYS A 172 0.75 -6.10 -16.38
CA LYS A 172 0.88 -5.25 -17.58
C LYS A 172 1.62 -3.94 -17.31
N VAL A 173 1.38 -3.31 -16.16
CA VAL A 173 2.13 -2.11 -15.76
C VAL A 173 3.61 -2.43 -15.58
N LEU A 174 3.95 -3.54 -14.90
CA LEU A 174 5.34 -3.97 -14.74
C LEU A 174 6.02 -4.22 -16.09
N GLU A 175 5.35 -4.91 -17.01
CA GLU A 175 5.85 -5.13 -18.37
C GLU A 175 6.06 -3.82 -19.13
N THR A 176 5.16 -2.86 -18.97
CA THR A 176 5.22 -1.57 -19.67
C THR A 176 6.37 -0.70 -19.18
N ILE A 177 6.70 -0.73 -17.88
CA ILE A 177 7.80 0.06 -17.30
C ILE A 177 9.17 -0.63 -17.38
N ASP A 178 9.19 -1.90 -17.80
CA ASP A 178 10.39 -2.73 -17.96
C ASP A 178 10.97 -2.60 -19.37
N ILE A 179 11.32 -1.36 -19.76
CA ILE A 179 11.93 -1.01 -21.05
C ILE A 179 13.27 -0.34 -20.79
#